data_AF-E4LH89-F1
#
_entry.id   AF-E4LH89-F1
#
_cell.length_a   1.000
_cell.length_b   1.000
_cell.length_c   1.000
_cell.angle_alpha   90.00
_cell.angle_beta   90.00
_cell.angle_gamma   90.00
#
_symmetry.space_group_name_H-M   'P 1'
#
loop_
_entity.id
_entity.type
_entity.pdbx_description
1 polymer ?
#
loop_
_entity_poly.entity_id
_entity_poly.type
_entity_poly.pdbx_seq_one_letter_code
_entity_poly.pdbx_strand_id
1 'polypeptide(L)'
;MGEQKKPTVREVLWRKKRARDRVLATVGNLCDEAWAIFEKIAADRSATSRDAVTAREMSLRLRSLAYVIEGEHYIDRIAFELRTKDAYMTAAEVSKAYVSEMAIPYLDGILNYGKKCKWDNKTLEEEYMESLEKSLEEIRTAVTPVPEQFVVEDEDN
;
A
#
# COMPACT_ATOMS: atom_id res chain seq x y z
N MET A 1 12.29 17.48 -31.64
CA MET A 1 11.82 16.68 -30.49
C MET A 1 12.63 15.41 -30.49
N GLY A 2 13.54 15.23 -29.54
CA GLY A 2 14.39 14.03 -29.49
C GLY A 2 13.56 12.83 -29.07
N GLU A 3 13.73 11.69 -29.74
CA GLU A 3 13.14 10.41 -29.34
C GLU A 3 13.49 10.15 -27.86
N GLN A 4 12.47 10.08 -27.01
CA GLN A 4 12.66 9.64 -25.63
C GLN A 4 13.10 8.17 -25.69
N LYS A 5 14.35 7.91 -25.29
CA LYS A 5 14.87 6.55 -25.14
C LYS A 5 13.93 5.76 -24.23
N LYS A 6 13.42 4.63 -24.73
CA LYS A 6 12.55 3.73 -23.98
C LYS A 6 13.31 3.17 -22.76
N PRO A 7 12.69 3.09 -21.57
CA PRO A 7 13.35 2.59 -20.37
C PRO A 7 13.59 1.09 -20.47
N THR A 8 14.73 0.65 -19.93
CA THR A 8 15.06 -0.78 -19.76
C THR A 8 14.20 -1.42 -18.67
N VAL A 9 14.05 -2.75 -18.69
CA VAL A 9 13.33 -3.50 -17.64
C VAL A 9 13.87 -3.18 -16.24
N ARG A 10 15.19 -3.10 -16.09
CA ARG A 10 15.83 -2.74 -14.81
C ARG A 10 15.42 -1.35 -14.32
N GLU A 11 15.33 -0.37 -15.21
CA GLU A 11 14.91 0.99 -14.87
C GLU A 11 13.44 1.05 -14.45
N VAL A 12 12.56 0.32 -15.15
CA VAL A 12 11.14 0.19 -14.80
C VAL A 12 10.98 -0.41 -13.41
N LEU A 13 11.59 -1.57 -13.16
CA LEU A 13 11.53 -2.26 -11.86
C LEU A 13 12.12 -1.40 -10.73
N TRP A 14 13.19 -0.64 -11.00
CA TRP A 14 13.75 0.28 -10.02
C TRP A 14 12.80 1.44 -9.69
N ARG A 15 12.13 2.02 -10.69
CA ARG A 15 11.13 3.08 -10.48
C ARG A 15 9.95 2.56 -9.66
N LYS A 16 9.42 1.38 -10.01
CA LYS A 16 8.36 0.71 -9.25
C LYS A 16 8.77 0.47 -7.80
N LYS A 17 9.96 -0.09 -7.56
CA LYS A 17 10.51 -0.28 -6.22
C LYS A 17 10.52 1.02 -5.40
N ARG A 18 10.99 2.13 -5.97
CA ARG A 18 11.01 3.43 -5.27
C ARG A 18 9.63 4.03 -5.04
N ALA A 19 8.68 3.79 -5.93
CA ALA A 19 7.29 4.20 -5.71
C ALA A 19 6.71 3.43 -4.52
N ARG A 20 6.89 2.11 -4.49
CA ARG A 20 6.48 1.26 -3.39
C ARG A 20 7.17 1.62 -2.07
N ASP A 21 8.48 1.88 -2.06
CA ASP A 21 9.19 2.27 -0.83
C ASP A 21 8.59 3.53 -0.19
N ARG A 22 8.13 4.48 -1.01
CA ARG A 22 7.41 5.67 -0.53
C ARG A 22 6.03 5.32 0.03
N VAL A 23 5.28 4.45 -0.64
CA VAL A 23 3.99 3.96 -0.16
C VAL A 23 4.14 3.23 1.17
N LEU A 24 5.11 2.33 1.29
CA LEU A 24 5.37 1.59 2.53
C LEU A 24 5.81 2.50 3.67
N ALA A 25 6.54 3.59 3.39
CA ALA A 25 6.84 4.60 4.40
C ALA A 25 5.57 5.30 4.90
N THR A 26 4.63 5.66 4.02
CA THR A 26 3.33 6.23 4.41
C THR A 26 2.52 5.25 5.25
N VAL A 27 2.47 3.97 4.86
CA VAL A 27 1.80 2.92 5.65
C VAL A 27 2.46 2.77 7.03
N GLY A 28 3.79 2.84 7.09
CA GLY A 28 4.56 2.81 8.35
C GLY A 28 4.15 3.93 9.29
N ASN A 29 4.08 5.17 8.80
CA ASN A 29 3.64 6.32 9.59
C ASN A 29 2.23 6.14 10.15
N LEU A 30 1.30 5.59 9.35
CA LEU A 30 -0.06 5.27 9.83
C LEU A 30 -0.05 4.19 10.92
N CYS A 31 0.81 3.18 10.80
CA CYS A 31 0.97 2.16 11.83
C CYS A 31 1.45 2.78 13.15
N ASP A 32 2.44 3.67 13.07
CA ASP A 32 3.02 4.36 14.22
C ASP A 32 1.99 5.28 14.89
N GLU A 33 1.18 6.01 14.10
CA GLU A 33 0.10 6.85 14.61
C GLU A 33 -0.96 6.02 15.37
N ALA A 34 -1.45 4.94 14.75
CA ALA A 34 -2.43 4.05 15.37
C ALA A 34 -1.88 3.41 16.66
N TRP A 35 -0.60 3.03 16.65
CA TRP A 35 0.06 2.45 17.80
C TRP A 35 0.26 3.47 18.93
N ALA A 36 0.66 4.69 18.62
CA ALA A 36 0.82 5.77 19.60
C ALA A 36 -0.49 6.11 20.30
N ILE A 37 -1.61 6.13 19.57
CA ILE A 37 -2.96 6.29 20.14
C ILE A 37 -3.24 5.16 21.14
N PHE A 38 -3.02 3.91 20.73
CA PHE A 38 -3.21 2.75 21.60
C PHE A 38 -2.36 2.83 22.87
N GLU A 39 -1.06 3.12 22.74
CA GLU A 39 -0.13 3.22 23.87
C GLU A 39 -0.56 4.29 24.87
N LYS A 40 -0.98 5.47 24.37
CA LYS A 40 -1.48 6.56 25.22
C LYS A 40 -2.71 6.12 26.02
N ILE A 41 -3.70 5.52 25.37
CA ILE A 41 -4.94 5.07 26.04
C ILE A 41 -4.64 3.92 27.03
N ALA A 42 -3.73 3.02 26.67
CA ALA A 42 -3.33 1.90 27.52
C ALA A 42 -2.57 2.38 28.77
N ALA A 43 -1.72 3.41 28.66
CA ALA A 43 -1.02 4.02 29.79
C ALA A 43 -1.99 4.60 30.83
N ASP A 44 -3.13 5.11 30.39
CA ASP A 44 -4.22 5.60 31.24
C ASP A 44 -5.07 4.47 31.87
N ARG A 45 -4.59 3.21 31.83
CA ARG A 45 -5.24 1.98 32.33
C ARG A 45 -6.60 1.69 31.68
N SER A 46 -6.82 2.22 30.48
CA SER A 46 -8.06 2.03 29.71
C SER A 46 -7.84 1.17 28.47
N ALA A 47 -6.92 0.20 28.53
CA ALA A 47 -6.58 -0.68 27.41
C ALA A 47 -7.74 -1.53 26.87
N THR A 48 -8.84 -1.64 27.63
CA THR A 48 -10.08 -2.32 27.21
C THR A 48 -11.17 -1.35 26.75
N SER A 49 -10.89 -0.04 26.68
CA SER A 49 -11.79 0.94 26.08
C SER A 49 -11.98 0.64 24.61
N ARG A 50 -13.09 1.13 24.03
CA ARG A 50 -13.32 0.92 22.61
C ARG A 50 -12.25 1.60 21.77
N ASP A 51 -11.81 2.78 22.21
CA ASP A 51 -10.75 3.54 21.54
C ASP A 51 -9.44 2.74 21.45
N ALA A 52 -9.00 2.11 22.55
CA ALA A 52 -7.78 1.29 22.55
C ALA A 52 -7.92 0.07 21.63
N VAL A 53 -9.06 -0.64 21.70
CA VAL A 53 -9.31 -1.81 20.87
C VAL A 53 -9.34 -1.42 19.39
N THR A 54 -10.00 -0.32 19.05
CA THR A 54 -10.08 0.19 17.68
C THR A 54 -8.73 0.63 17.15
N ALA A 55 -7.94 1.40 17.92
CA ALA A 55 -6.61 1.83 17.52
C ALA A 55 -5.66 0.64 17.29
N ARG A 56 -5.72 -0.37 18.17
CA ARG A 56 -4.95 -1.62 18.00
C ARG A 56 -5.34 -2.37 16.74
N GLU A 57 -6.63 -2.58 16.51
CA GLU A 57 -7.13 -3.27 15.31
C GLU A 57 -6.74 -2.51 14.05
N MET A 58 -6.78 -1.17 14.06
CA MET A 58 -6.35 -0.36 12.93
C MET A 58 -4.86 -0.53 12.64
N SER A 59 -4.00 -0.52 13.67
CA SER A 59 -2.56 -0.78 13.53
C SER A 59 -2.29 -2.15 12.89
N LEU A 60 -3.01 -3.20 13.30
CA LEU A 60 -2.87 -4.56 12.74
C LEU A 60 -3.28 -4.62 11.26
N ARG A 61 -4.36 -3.92 10.89
CA ARG A 61 -4.82 -3.83 9.51
C ARG A 61 -3.84 -3.05 8.63
N LEU A 62 -3.33 -1.92 9.10
CA LEU A 62 -2.32 -1.13 8.39
C LEU A 62 -1.02 -1.93 8.18
N ARG A 63 -0.60 -2.68 9.19
CA ARG A 63 0.54 -3.60 9.05
C ARG A 63 0.27 -4.69 8.00
N SER A 64 -0.94 -5.21 7.97
CA SER A 64 -1.35 -6.20 6.97
C SER A 64 -1.42 -5.60 5.56
N LEU A 65 -1.84 -4.34 5.42
CA LEU A 65 -1.80 -3.59 4.17
C LEU A 65 -0.36 -3.48 3.63
N ALA A 66 0.63 -3.25 4.50
CA ALA A 66 2.03 -3.24 4.10
C ALA A 66 2.46 -4.57 3.46
N TYR A 67 2.09 -5.71 4.06
CA TYR A 67 2.38 -7.03 3.48
C TYR A 67 1.65 -7.27 2.15
N VAL A 68 0.40 -6.82 2.03
CA VAL A 68 -0.34 -6.90 0.77
C VAL A 68 0.37 -6.08 -0.31
N ILE A 69 0.75 -4.83 -0.03
CA ILE A 69 1.46 -3.97 -0.98
C ILE A 69 2.83 -4.57 -1.35
N GLU A 70 3.55 -5.15 -0.40
CA GLU A 70 4.82 -5.82 -0.67
C GLU A 70 4.64 -7.09 -1.53
N GLY A 71 3.48 -7.74 -1.47
CA GLY A 71 3.10 -8.87 -2.32
C GLY A 71 3.25 -8.61 -3.81
N GLU A 72 2.84 -7.42 -4.28
CA GLU A 72 2.98 -7.02 -5.69
C GLU A 72 4.45 -7.02 -6.14
N HIS A 73 5.35 -6.57 -5.27
CA HIS A 73 6.76 -6.54 -5.60
C HIS A 73 7.39 -7.93 -5.77
N TYR A 74 6.90 -8.93 -5.04
CA TYR A 74 7.41 -10.28 -5.19
C TYR A 74 7.09 -10.84 -6.58
N ILE A 75 5.97 -10.46 -7.18
CA ILE A 75 5.60 -10.84 -8.56
C ILE A 75 6.64 -10.27 -9.54
N ASP A 76 6.92 -8.97 -9.43
CA ASP A 76 7.92 -8.27 -10.25
C ASP A 76 9.34 -8.87 -10.06
N ARG A 77 9.69 -9.26 -8.84
CA ARG A 77 10.99 -9.88 -8.54
C ARG A 77 11.12 -11.27 -9.14
N ILE A 78 10.09 -12.10 -9.05
CA ILE A 78 10.08 -13.43 -9.68
C ILE A 78 10.30 -13.30 -11.19
N ALA A 79 9.60 -12.35 -11.83
CA ALA A 79 9.78 -12.08 -13.26
C ALA A 79 11.22 -11.70 -13.61
N PHE A 80 11.82 -10.83 -12.79
CA PHE A 80 13.22 -10.42 -12.94
C PHE A 80 14.21 -11.57 -12.80
N GLU A 81 13.96 -12.49 -11.88
CA GLU A 81 14.81 -13.67 -11.68
C GLU A 81 14.70 -14.67 -12.84
N LEU A 82 13.52 -14.79 -13.46
CA LEU A 82 13.27 -15.67 -14.62
C LEU A 82 13.87 -15.15 -15.93
N ARG A 83 14.00 -13.82 -16.09
CA ARG A 83 14.67 -13.15 -17.23
C ARG A 83 14.09 -13.47 -18.63
N THR A 84 12.85 -13.91 -18.73
CA THR A 84 12.17 -14.12 -20.02
C THR A 84 11.14 -13.02 -20.27
N LYS A 85 10.97 -12.59 -21.52
CA LYS A 85 9.92 -11.62 -21.88
C LYS A 85 8.52 -12.07 -21.46
N ASP A 86 8.19 -13.34 -21.68
CA ASP A 86 6.88 -13.90 -21.27
C ASP A 86 6.65 -13.73 -19.77
N ALA A 87 7.63 -14.07 -18.93
CA ALA A 87 7.54 -13.85 -17.49
C ALA A 87 7.32 -12.36 -17.13
N TYR A 88 7.97 -11.42 -17.82
CA TYR A 88 7.75 -9.98 -17.58
C TYR A 88 6.35 -9.51 -17.99
N MET A 89 5.85 -9.97 -19.13
CA MET A 89 4.50 -9.64 -19.61
C MET A 89 3.44 -10.22 -18.69
N THR A 90 3.56 -11.50 -18.33
CA THR A 90 2.66 -12.15 -17.36
C THR A 90 2.73 -11.45 -16.00
N ALA A 91 3.92 -11.14 -15.50
CA ALA A 91 4.05 -10.45 -14.21
C ALA A 91 3.43 -9.06 -14.24
N ALA A 92 3.56 -8.30 -15.34
CA ALA A 92 2.90 -7.01 -15.45
C ALA A 92 1.37 -7.12 -15.34
N GLU A 93 0.77 -8.10 -16.00
CA GLU A 93 -0.68 -8.38 -15.93
C GLU A 93 -1.10 -8.84 -14.53
N VAL A 94 -0.35 -9.78 -13.95
CA VAL A 94 -0.64 -10.32 -12.61
C VAL A 94 -0.46 -9.25 -11.53
N SER A 95 0.59 -8.42 -11.60
CA SER A 95 0.81 -7.29 -10.68
C SER A 95 -0.35 -6.29 -10.76
N LYS A 96 -0.82 -5.97 -11.97
CA LYS A 96 -1.98 -5.08 -12.15
C LYS A 96 -3.24 -5.67 -11.52
N ALA A 97 -3.53 -6.95 -11.81
CA ALA A 97 -4.68 -7.65 -11.23
C ALA A 97 -4.58 -7.72 -9.70
N TYR A 98 -3.40 -8.07 -9.17
CA TYR A 98 -3.13 -8.15 -7.74
C TYR A 98 -3.45 -6.82 -7.03
N VAL A 99 -3.01 -5.69 -7.60
CA VAL A 99 -3.31 -4.39 -7.02
C VAL A 99 -4.81 -4.08 -7.05
N SER A 100 -5.48 -4.31 -8.19
CA SER A 100 -6.91 -4.00 -8.34
C SER A 100 -7.82 -4.91 -7.51
N GLU A 101 -7.44 -6.18 -7.34
CA GLU A 101 -8.30 -7.21 -6.71
C GLU A 101 -7.94 -7.45 -5.24
N MET A 102 -6.72 -7.12 -4.82
CA MET A 102 -6.28 -7.29 -3.42
C MET A 102 -5.95 -5.97 -2.73
N ALA A 103 -4.97 -5.21 -3.23
CA ALA A 103 -4.44 -4.06 -2.49
C ALA A 103 -5.47 -2.95 -2.31
N ILE A 104 -6.15 -2.55 -3.40
CA ILE A 104 -7.18 -1.51 -3.36
C ILE A 104 -8.39 -1.95 -2.49
N PRO A 105 -8.98 -3.14 -2.68
CA PRO A 105 -10.08 -3.59 -1.83
C PRO A 105 -9.70 -3.73 -0.36
N TYR A 106 -8.47 -4.13 -0.05
CA TYR A 106 -8.00 -4.21 1.34
C TYR A 106 -7.93 -2.82 1.97
N LEU A 107 -7.40 -1.83 1.24
CA LEU A 107 -7.37 -0.43 1.65
C LEU A 107 -8.77 0.13 1.89
N ASP A 108 -9.70 -0.10 0.96
CA ASP A 108 -11.11 0.33 1.11
C ASP A 108 -11.75 -0.33 2.33
N GLY A 109 -11.38 -1.59 2.61
CA GLY A 109 -11.79 -2.32 3.82
C GLY A 109 -11.32 -1.66 5.12
N ILE A 110 -10.13 -1.07 5.13
CA ILE A 110 -9.60 -0.32 6.28
C ILE A 110 -10.41 0.96 6.50
N LEU A 111 -10.64 1.74 5.45
CA LEU A 111 -11.46 2.96 5.54
C LEU A 111 -12.88 2.66 6.02
N ASN A 112 -13.51 1.62 5.46
CA ASN A 112 -14.85 1.20 5.85
C ASN A 112 -14.89 0.69 7.31
N TYR A 113 -13.84 0.03 7.77
CA TYR A 113 -13.71 -0.34 9.19
C TYR A 113 -13.64 0.90 10.07
N GLY A 114 -12.78 1.87 9.73
CA GLY A 114 -12.66 3.16 10.43
C GLY A 114 -13.96 3.93 10.56
N LYS A 115 -14.78 3.94 9.51
CA LYS A 115 -16.09 4.60 9.49
C LYS A 115 -17.16 3.90 10.34
N LYS A 116 -16.98 2.62 10.64
CA LYS A 116 -17.97 1.78 11.33
C LYS A 116 -17.59 1.48 12.78
N CYS A 117 -16.32 1.61 13.14
CA CYS A 117 -15.89 1.41 14.52
C CYS A 117 -16.47 2.49 15.43
N LYS A 118 -16.71 2.10 16.69
CA LYS A 118 -17.26 3.01 17.69
C LYS A 118 -16.12 3.52 18.55
N TRP A 119 -15.98 4.82 18.61
CA TRP A 119 -15.09 5.51 19.53
C TRP A 119 -15.88 6.07 20.72
N ASP A 120 -15.27 5.98 21.90
CA ASP A 120 -15.72 6.61 23.13
C ASP A 120 -15.33 8.10 23.11
N ASN A 121 -14.14 8.46 22.59
CA ASN A 121 -13.71 9.84 22.39
C ASN A 121 -13.93 10.33 20.95
N LYS A 122 -14.91 11.21 20.75
CA LYS A 122 -15.27 11.77 19.43
C LYS A 122 -14.25 12.72 18.83
N THR A 123 -13.57 13.54 19.63
CA THR A 123 -12.53 14.43 19.12
C THR A 123 -11.33 13.64 18.59
N LEU A 124 -10.94 12.59 19.32
CA LEU A 124 -9.87 11.68 18.88
C LEU A 124 -10.26 10.93 17.60
N GLU A 125 -11.51 10.46 17.51
CA GLU A 125 -12.03 9.82 16.30
C GLU A 125 -11.92 10.75 15.08
N GLU A 126 -12.37 12.00 15.20
CA GLU A 126 -12.37 12.96 14.10
C GLU A 126 -10.94 13.27 13.62
N GLU A 127 -10.02 13.57 14.55
CA GLU A 127 -8.61 13.85 14.23
C GLU A 127 -7.92 12.66 13.56
N TYR A 128 -8.13 11.45 14.12
CA TYR A 128 -7.51 10.24 13.58
C TYR A 128 -8.08 9.86 12.22
N MET A 129 -9.40 9.96 12.04
CA MET A 129 -10.05 9.62 10.78
C MET A 129 -9.65 10.59 9.66
N GLU A 130 -9.45 11.88 9.95
CA GLU A 130 -8.95 12.84 8.96
C GLU A 130 -7.54 12.45 8.45
N SER A 131 -6.62 12.14 9.37
CA SER A 131 -5.26 11.68 9.03
C SER A 131 -5.28 10.39 8.21
N LEU A 132 -6.09 9.42 8.65
CA LEU A 132 -6.24 8.11 8.03
C LEU A 132 -6.81 8.23 6.61
N GLU A 133 -7.89 8.98 6.42
CA GLU A 133 -8.53 9.14 5.11
C GLU A 133 -7.59 9.77 4.10
N LYS A 134 -6.93 10.86 4.48
CA LYS A 134 -5.97 11.55 3.62
C LYS A 134 -4.83 10.62 3.18
N SER A 135 -4.22 9.94 4.14
CA SER A 135 -3.05 9.09 3.87
C SER A 135 -3.41 7.85 3.05
N LEU A 136 -4.58 7.25 3.30
CA LEU A 136 -5.05 6.11 2.51
C LEU A 136 -5.43 6.53 1.07
N GLU A 137 -5.92 7.75 0.85
CA GLU A 137 -6.15 8.26 -0.51
C GLU A 137 -4.82 8.51 -1.26
N GLU A 138 -3.80 9.03 -0.56
CA GLU A 138 -2.45 9.17 -1.13
C GLU A 138 -1.88 7.80 -1.53
N ILE A 139 -2.03 6.79 -0.67
CA ILE A 139 -1.62 5.41 -0.97
C ILE A 139 -2.41 4.87 -2.17
N ARG A 140 -3.74 5.02 -2.17
CA ARG A 140 -4.63 4.57 -3.26
C ARG A 140 -4.20 5.15 -4.59
N THR A 141 -3.94 6.45 -4.64
CA THR A 141 -3.47 7.14 -5.84
C THR A 141 -2.12 6.59 -6.31
N ALA A 142 -1.19 6.37 -5.38
CA ALA A 142 0.16 5.91 -5.70
C ALA A 142 0.22 4.45 -6.18
N VAL A 143 -0.65 3.58 -5.66
CA VAL A 143 -0.68 2.16 -6.06
C VAL A 143 -1.56 1.91 -7.28
N THR A 144 -2.54 2.77 -7.56
CA THR A 144 -3.45 2.59 -8.70
C THR A 144 -2.65 2.44 -10.00
N PRO A 145 -2.82 1.32 -10.73
CA PRO A 145 -2.07 1.10 -11.96
C PRO A 145 -2.34 2.20 -12.98
N VAL A 146 -1.31 2.96 -13.34
CA VAL A 146 -1.37 3.85 -14.50
C VAL A 146 -1.30 2.98 -15.75
N PRO A 147 -2.08 3.25 -16.81
CA PRO A 147 -1.92 2.56 -18.08
C PRO A 147 -0.50 2.79 -18.63
N GLU A 148 0.40 1.84 -18.42
CA GLU A 148 1.73 1.89 -19.01
C GLU A 148 1.64 1.43 -20.48
N GLN A 149 2.20 2.24 -21.38
CA GLN A 149 2.50 1.86 -22.75
C GLN A 149 3.69 0.89 -22.73
N PHE A 150 3.43 -0.39 -22.49
CA PHE A 150 4.45 -1.44 -22.59
C PHE A 150 4.92 -1.53 -24.05
N VAL A 151 6.16 -1.09 -24.32
CA VAL A 151 6.88 -1.44 -25.55
C VAL A 151 8.19 -2.08 -25.14
N VAL A 152 8.12 -3.37 -24.82
CA VAL A 152 9.29 -4.23 -24.59
C VAL A 152 9.70 -4.78 -25.96
N GLU A 153 10.85 -4.35 -26.49
CA GLU A 153 11.49 -5.10 -27.57
C GLU A 153 12.04 -6.41 -27.01
N ASP A 154 11.83 -7.50 -27.75
CA ASP A 154 12.57 -8.75 -27.55
C ASP A 154 14.06 -8.42 -27.70
N GLU A 155 14.86 -8.56 -26.65
CA GLU A 155 16.28 -8.82 -26.84
C GLU A 155 16.42 -10.28 -27.29
N ASP A 156 15.99 -10.57 -28.51
CA ASP A 156 16.37 -11.78 -29.25
C ASP A 156 17.42 -11.37 -30.31
N ASN A 157 18.67 -11.76 -30.04
CA ASN A 157 19.89 -11.75 -30.88
C ASN A 157 20.55 -10.41 -31.26
#